data_AF-A0A7J9Y6E6-F1
#
_entry.id   AF-A0A7J9Y6E6-F1
#
_cell.length_a   1.000
_cell.length_b   1.000
_cell.length_c   1.000
_cell.angle_alpha   90.00
_cell.angle_beta   90.00
_cell.angle_gamma   90.00
#
_symmetry.space_group_name_H-M   'P 1'
#
loop_
_entity.id
_entity.type
_entity.pdbx_description
1 polymer ?
#
loop_
_entity_poly.entity_id
_entity_poly.type
_entity_poly.pdbx_seq_one_letter_code
_entity_poly.pdbx_strand_id
1 'polypeptide(L)'
;MLLGDRLAEGSVYHLLAGEGHRLFGDDYFADLFTASPKGRPTVSARVVATVMLLQAHEGLSDREAVEHLAFDLRWKAAAGLSVDAGSFHPTVLVGMRNRLR
;
A
#
# COMPACT_ATOMS: atom_id res chain seq x y z
N MET A 1 4.06 17.67 -2.78
CA MET A 1 2.80 18.26 -2.28
C MET A 1 2.12 17.22 -1.39
N LEU A 2 2.06 17.45 -0.08
CA LEU A 2 1.45 16.52 0.88
C LEU A 2 -0.08 16.65 0.77
N LEU A 3 -0.72 15.70 0.08
CA LEU A 3 -2.18 15.63 -0.03
C LEU A 3 -2.88 15.34 1.32
N GLY A 4 -2.11 14.95 2.35
CA GLY A 4 -2.63 14.54 3.67
C GLY A 4 -3.52 15.58 4.34
N ASP A 5 -3.17 16.86 4.24
CA ASP A 5 -3.89 17.97 4.88
C ASP A 5 -5.26 18.27 4.23
N ARG A 6 -5.54 17.66 3.08
CA ARG A 6 -6.83 17.77 2.36
C ARG A 6 -7.74 16.57 2.59
N LEU A 7 -7.27 15.54 3.29
CA LEU A 7 -8.06 14.36 3.62
C LEU A 7 -8.99 14.66 4.79
N ALA A 8 -10.20 14.07 4.77
CA ALA A 8 -11.15 14.22 5.87
C ALA A 8 -10.54 13.70 7.17
N GLU A 9 -10.56 14.53 8.21
CA GLU A 9 -10.12 14.15 9.55
C GLU A 9 -10.92 12.94 10.05
N GLY A 10 -10.24 12.00 10.71
CA GLY A 10 -10.83 10.73 11.16
C GLY A 10 -11.02 9.68 10.05
N SER A 11 -10.76 9.98 8.78
CA SER A 11 -10.78 8.96 7.72
C SER A 11 -9.56 8.03 7.78
N VAL A 12 -9.75 6.79 7.29
CA VAL A 12 -8.65 5.82 7.18
C VAL A 12 -7.49 6.34 6.32
N TYR A 13 -7.80 7.12 5.28
CA TYR A 13 -6.77 7.72 4.42
C TYR A 13 -5.93 8.75 5.17
N HIS A 14 -6.57 9.60 5.99
CA HIS A 14 -5.86 10.60 6.79
C HIS A 14 -4.93 9.92 7.81
N LEU A 15 -5.41 8.89 8.50
CA LEU A 15 -4.61 8.08 9.41
C LEU A 15 -3.39 7.46 8.72
N LEU A 16 -3.59 6.82 7.56
CA LEU A 16 -2.50 6.14 6.83
C LEU A 16 -1.49 7.12 6.22
N ALA A 17 -1.95 8.30 5.79
CA ALA A 17 -1.08 9.35 5.30
C ALA A 17 -0.14 9.85 6.41
N GLY A 18 -0.65 10.05 7.63
CA GLY A 18 0.14 10.48 8.80
C GLY A 18 0.99 9.37 9.40
N GLU A 19 0.36 8.27 9.83
CA GLU A 19 1.01 7.25 10.67
C GLU A 19 1.46 6.01 9.89
N GLY A 20 1.11 5.88 8.60
CA GLY A 20 1.38 4.66 7.82
C GLY A 20 2.86 4.28 7.74
N HIS A 21 3.78 5.25 7.84
CA HIS A 21 5.23 5.00 7.90
C HIS A 21 5.67 4.32 9.19
N ARG A 22 4.97 4.56 10.30
CA ARG A 22 5.23 3.92 11.60
C ARG A 22 4.55 2.56 11.68
N LEU A 23 3.35 2.45 11.12
CA LEU A 23 2.60 1.19 11.07
C LEU A 23 3.29 0.15 10.18
N PHE A 24 3.82 0.59 9.04
CA PHE A 24 4.47 -0.27 8.05
C PHE A 24 5.90 0.18 7.81
N GLY A 25 6.76 -0.06 8.80
CA GLY A 25 8.19 0.22 8.70
C GLY A 25 8.87 -0.58 7.57
N ASP A 26 10.14 -0.26 7.30
CA ASP A 26 10.86 -0.88 6.18
C ASP A 26 10.91 -2.41 6.28
N ASP A 27 11.11 -2.94 7.48
CA ASP A 27 11.24 -4.37 7.71
C ASP A 27 9.90 -5.09 7.97
N TYR A 28 8.76 -4.42 7.75
CA TYR A 28 7.43 -4.93 8.07
C TYR A 28 7.10 -6.29 7.44
N PHE A 29 7.69 -6.60 6.27
CA PHE A 29 7.55 -7.89 5.61
C PHE A 29 8.88 -8.65 5.47
N ALA A 30 9.94 -8.25 6.17
CA ALA A 30 11.27 -8.82 5.96
C ALA A 30 11.32 -10.34 6.20
N ASP A 31 10.59 -10.81 7.20
CA ASP A 31 10.43 -12.22 7.55
C ASP A 31 9.80 -13.05 6.40
N LEU A 32 8.86 -12.47 5.64
CA LEU A 32 8.19 -13.14 4.51
C LEU A 32 9.11 -13.44 3.32
N PHE A 33 10.31 -12.86 3.27
CA PHE A 33 11.27 -13.03 2.19
C PHE A 33 12.55 -13.78 2.59
N THR A 34 12.66 -14.25 3.83
CA THR A 34 13.83 -14.99 4.33
C THR A 34 14.17 -16.24 3.51
N ALA A 35 13.16 -16.92 2.93
CA ALA A 35 13.35 -18.10 2.09
C ALA A 35 13.58 -17.78 0.60
N SER A 36 13.59 -16.50 0.18
CA SER A 36 13.67 -16.12 -1.24
C SER A 36 15.10 -15.81 -1.67
N PRO A 37 15.67 -16.54 -2.66
CA PRO A 37 16.96 -16.19 -3.26
C PRO A 37 16.94 -14.83 -3.99
N LYS A 38 15.75 -14.31 -4.31
CA LYS A 38 15.55 -13.09 -5.10
C LYS A 38 15.53 -11.80 -4.25
N GLY A 39 15.61 -11.91 -2.93
CA GLY A 39 15.66 -10.76 -2.01
C GLY A 39 14.31 -10.05 -1.80
N ARG A 40 14.38 -8.81 -1.28
CA ARG A 40 13.24 -7.95 -0.92
C ARG A 40 12.46 -7.50 -2.17
N PRO A 41 11.12 -7.34 -2.11
CA PRO A 41 10.32 -6.88 -3.23
C PRO A 41 10.74 -5.52 -3.77
N THR A 42 10.51 -5.31 -5.06
CA THR A 42 10.68 -3.99 -5.71
C THR A 42 9.64 -2.96 -5.26
N VAL A 43 8.47 -3.42 -4.81
CA VAL A 43 7.43 -2.55 -4.24
C VAL A 43 7.64 -2.42 -2.74
N SER A 44 7.63 -1.18 -2.23
CA SER A 44 7.75 -0.89 -0.80
C SER A 44 6.72 -1.65 0.03
N ALA A 45 7.16 -2.17 1.19
CA ALA A 45 6.31 -2.87 2.15
C ALA A 45 5.14 -1.99 2.60
N ARG A 46 5.41 -0.70 2.89
CA ARG A 46 4.40 0.30 3.24
C ARG A 46 3.31 0.40 2.18
N VAL A 47 3.70 0.48 0.91
CA VAL A 47 2.75 0.64 -0.19
C VAL A 47 1.87 -0.59 -0.32
N VAL A 48 2.45 -1.80 -0.32
CA VAL A 48 1.68 -3.04 -0.42
C VAL A 48 0.75 -3.22 0.77
N ALA A 49 1.22 -2.97 2.00
CA ALA A 49 0.41 -3.09 3.21
C ALA A 49 -0.77 -2.12 3.21
N THR A 50 -0.53 -0.84 2.86
CA THR A 50 -1.61 0.15 2.72
C THR A 50 -2.64 -0.28 1.68
N VAL A 51 -2.21 -0.73 0.50
CA VAL A 51 -3.12 -1.15 -0.57
C VAL A 51 -3.96 -2.35 -0.14
N MET A 52 -3.35 -3.35 0.48
CA MET A 52 -4.06 -4.53 0.99
C MET A 52 -5.09 -4.16 2.06
N LEU A 53 -4.75 -3.20 2.94
CA LEU A 53 -5.67 -2.71 3.98
C LEU A 53 -6.85 -1.97 3.37
N LEU A 54 -6.61 -0.99 2.49
CA LEU A 54 -7.68 -0.23 1.84
C LEU A 54 -8.53 -1.12 0.92
N GLN A 55 -7.91 -2.08 0.24
CA GLN A 55 -8.60 -3.09 -0.55
C GLN A 55 -9.61 -3.86 0.31
N ALA A 56 -9.16 -4.37 1.47
CA ALA A 56 -10.03 -5.10 2.39
C ALA A 56 -11.10 -4.21 3.01
N HIS A 57 -10.76 -2.95 3.32
CA HIS A 57 -11.68 -1.97 3.90
C HIS A 57 -12.82 -1.58 2.94
N GLU A 58 -12.51 -1.42 1.66
CA GLU A 58 -13.46 -0.99 0.63
C GLU A 58 -14.09 -2.16 -0.15
N GLY A 59 -13.67 -3.41 0.11
CA GLY A 59 -14.21 -4.61 -0.53
C GLY A 59 -13.82 -4.76 -2.00
N LEU A 60 -12.63 -4.27 -2.38
CA LEU A 60 -12.19 -4.20 -3.78
C LEU A 60 -11.50 -5.47 -4.27
N SER A 61 -11.64 -5.75 -5.57
CA SER A 61 -10.79 -6.71 -6.27
C SER A 61 -9.34 -6.21 -6.38
N ASP A 62 -8.40 -7.11 -6.68
CA ASP A 62 -6.99 -6.73 -6.87
C ASP A 62 -6.79 -5.73 -8.00
N ARG A 63 -7.63 -5.80 -9.04
CA ARG A 63 -7.56 -4.88 -10.18
C ARG A 63 -8.05 -3.50 -9.79
N GLU A 64 -9.19 -3.43 -9.11
CA GLU A 64 -9.74 -2.17 -8.61
C GLU A 64 -8.77 -1.50 -7.63
N ALA A 65 -8.21 -2.25 -6.67
CA ALA A 65 -7.23 -1.69 -5.72
C ALA A 65 -6.00 -1.09 -6.43
N VAL A 66 -5.49 -1.76 -7.46
CA VAL A 66 -4.37 -1.26 -8.28
C VAL A 66 -4.75 -0.02 -9.10
N GLU A 67 -5.98 0.03 -9.63
CA GLU A 67 -6.52 1.17 -10.37
C GLU A 67 -6.73 2.38 -9.45
N HIS A 68 -7.28 2.17 -8.26
CA HIS A 68 -7.40 3.19 -7.22
C HIS A 68 -6.02 3.73 -6.81
N LEU A 69 -5.01 2.87 -6.62
CA LEU A 69 -3.65 3.35 -6.36
C LEU A 69 -3.09 4.21 -7.52
N ALA A 70 -3.46 3.89 -8.76
CA ALA A 70 -2.99 4.62 -9.94
C ALA A 70 -3.66 6.00 -10.07
N PHE A 71 -4.95 6.12 -9.77
CA PHE A 71 -5.76 7.29 -10.16
C PHE A 71 -6.47 8.02 -9.00
N ASP A 72 -6.60 7.43 -7.82
CA ASP A 72 -7.20 8.08 -6.65
C ASP A 72 -6.13 8.77 -5.79
N LEU A 73 -6.22 10.10 -5.69
CA LEU A 73 -5.29 10.91 -4.91
C LEU A 73 -5.30 10.58 -3.40
N ARG A 74 -6.43 10.13 -2.85
CA ARG A 74 -6.53 9.71 -1.45
C ARG A 74 -5.71 8.45 -1.20
N TRP A 75 -5.75 7.52 -2.15
CA TRP A 75 -4.96 6.28 -2.11
C TRP A 75 -3.46 6.57 -2.23
N LYS A 76 -3.04 7.48 -3.12
CA LYS A 76 -1.64 7.92 -3.22
C LYS A 76 -1.16 8.56 -1.92
N ALA A 77 -1.97 9.44 -1.34
CA ALA A 77 -1.64 10.07 -0.06
C ALA A 77 -1.50 9.05 1.08
N ALA A 78 -2.45 8.12 1.20
CA ALA A 78 -2.40 7.05 2.21
C ALA A 78 -1.19 6.12 2.03
N ALA A 79 -0.82 5.82 0.78
CA ALA A 79 0.35 4.99 0.46
C ALA A 79 1.69 5.75 0.59
N GLY A 80 1.68 7.07 0.84
CA GLY A 80 2.88 7.91 0.89
C GLY A 80 3.54 8.12 -0.47
N LEU A 81 2.77 8.02 -1.56
CA LEU A 81 3.23 8.17 -2.93
C LEU A 81 3.05 9.60 -3.44
N SER A 82 3.90 10.00 -4.41
CA SER A 82 3.70 11.21 -5.19
C SER A 82 2.55 11.04 -6.19
N VAL A 83 2.01 12.16 -6.68
CA VAL A 83 0.86 12.16 -7.62
C VAL A 83 1.19 11.44 -8.93
N ASP A 84 2.43 11.57 -9.40
CA ASP A 84 2.95 10.96 -10.62
C ASP A 84 3.41 9.50 -10.47
N ALA A 85 3.46 8.98 -9.24
CA ALA A 85 3.87 7.60 -9.00
C ALA A 85 2.92 6.60 -9.66
N GLY A 86 3.46 5.64 -10.40
CA GLY A 86 2.69 4.53 -10.97
C GLY A 86 2.14 3.56 -9.91
N SER A 87 1.29 2.65 -10.36
CA SER A 87 0.84 1.50 -9.57
C SER A 87 1.69 0.25 -9.91
N PHE A 88 1.29 -0.92 -9.42
CA PHE A 88 1.97 -2.19 -9.69
C PHE A 88 1.00 -3.22 -10.27
N HIS A 89 1.54 -4.33 -10.78
CA HIS A 89 0.71 -5.39 -11.34
C HIS A 89 -0.13 -6.08 -10.25
N PRO A 90 -1.44 -6.36 -10.45
CA PRO A 90 -2.33 -6.93 -9.43
C PRO A 90 -1.85 -8.24 -8.79
N THR A 91 -1.04 -9.04 -9.51
CA THR A 91 -0.47 -10.29 -8.97
C THR A 91 0.49 -10.08 -7.81
N VAL A 92 0.99 -8.85 -7.58
CA VAL A 92 1.75 -8.51 -6.38
C VAL A 92 0.92 -8.76 -5.12
N LEU A 93 -0.38 -8.42 -5.14
CA LEU A 93 -1.29 -8.62 -4.00
C LEU A 93 -1.56 -10.10 -3.75
N VAL A 94 -1.77 -10.88 -4.81
CA VAL A 94 -1.90 -12.35 -4.74
C VAL A 94 -0.64 -12.96 -4.13
N GLY A 95 0.53 -12.56 -4.65
CA GLY A 95 1.82 -13.05 -4.18
C GLY A 95 2.09 -12.70 -2.73
N MET A 96 1.69 -11.51 -2.27
CA MET A 96 1.84 -11.11 -0.87
C MET A 96 0.91 -11.92 0.03
N ARG A 97 -0.38 -12.04 -0.31
CA ARG A 97 -1.32 -12.85 0.49
C ARG A 97 -0.92 -14.31 0.59
N ASN A 98 -0.32 -14.88 -0.46
CA ASN A 98 0.19 -16.26 -0.40
C ASN A 98 1.38 -16.43 0.55
N ARG A 99 2.14 -15.37 0.84
CA ARG A 99 3.24 -15.40 1.81
C ARG A 99 2.80 -15.21 3.25
N LEU A 100 1.63 -14.59 3.47
CA LEU A 100 1.05 -14.35 4.79
C LEU A 100 0.28 -15.56 5.37
N ARG A 101 0.18 -16.65 4.60
CA ARG A 101 -0.44 -17.91 5.03
C ARG A 101 0.58 -18.81 5.69
#